data_AF-A0A5B1M5Q7-F1
#
_entry.id   AF-A0A5B1M5Q7-F1
#
_cell.length_a   1.000
_cell.length_b   1.000
_cell.length_c   1.000
_cell.angle_alpha   90.00
_cell.angle_beta   90.00
_cell.angle_gamma   90.00
#
_symmetry.space_group_name_H-M   'P 1'
#
loop_
_entity.id
_entity.type
_entity.pdbx_description
1 polymer ?
#
loop_
_entity_poly.entity_id
_entity_poly.type
_entity_poly.pdbx_seq_one_letter_code
_entity_poly.pdbx_strand_id
1 'polypeptide(L)'
;MASTTLASRAAVACAAALAGVHLLGAVQAAGDTGDRVGGLFWCSVILAAAVGMARGNLFGARLTAVLLCTLDLVALALVVSVGPPGEAREPFGLEHAAIGVLAAAVLALVALDARTRRDRRHIDDTPPYAL
;
A
#
# COMPACT_ATOMS: atom_id res chain seq x y z
N MET A 1 2.13 9.24 23.53
CA MET A 1 2.34 8.05 22.68
C MET A 1 1.09 7.86 21.83
N ALA A 2 1.19 7.96 20.50
CA ALA A 2 0.02 7.78 19.64
C ALA A 2 -0.47 6.34 19.75
N SER A 3 -1.73 6.14 20.17
CA SER A 3 -2.33 4.81 20.21
C SER A 3 -2.34 4.21 18.81
N THR A 4 -1.67 3.07 18.66
CA THR A 4 -1.66 2.31 17.42
C THR A 4 -3.00 1.59 17.32
N THR A 5 -3.79 1.96 16.32
CA THR A 5 -5.07 1.30 16.05
C THR A 5 -4.80 -0.08 15.42
N LEU A 6 -5.68 -1.06 15.64
CA LEU A 6 -5.57 -2.36 14.97
C LEU A 6 -5.52 -2.20 13.44
N ALA A 7 -6.23 -1.22 12.90
CA ALA A 7 -6.20 -0.84 11.48
C ALA A 7 -4.80 -0.40 11.01
N SER A 8 -4.06 0.36 11.83
CA SER A 8 -2.67 0.75 11.52
C SER A 8 -1.72 -0.45 11.50
N ARG A 9 -1.90 -1.43 12.39
CA ARG A 9 -1.08 -2.66 12.40
C ARG A 9 -1.40 -3.55 11.20
N ALA A 10 -2.68 -3.67 10.84
CA ALA A 10 -3.12 -4.41 9.67
C ALA A 10 -2.60 -3.77 8.37
N ALA A 11 -2.61 -2.44 8.26
CA ALA A 11 -2.07 -1.72 7.09
C ALA A 11 -0.56 -1.99 6.90
N VAL A 12 0.21 -2.04 7.99
CA VAL A 12 1.64 -2.40 7.95
C VAL A 12 1.84 -3.85 7.51
N ALA A 13 1.02 -4.78 8.01
CA ALA A 13 1.11 -6.19 7.61
C ALA A 13 0.77 -6.38 6.12
N CYS A 14 -0.27 -5.70 5.62
CA CYS A 14 -0.63 -5.72 4.20
C CYS A 14 0.45 -5.08 3.32
N ALA A 15 1.06 -3.98 3.75
CA ALA A 15 2.16 -3.34 3.02
C ALA A 15 3.41 -4.26 2.97
N ALA A 16 3.72 -4.95 4.06
CA ALA A 16 4.81 -5.93 4.10
C ALA A 16 4.53 -7.14 3.18
N ALA A 17 3.28 -7.63 3.17
CA ALA A 17 2.87 -8.69 2.26
C ALA A 17 2.97 -8.26 0.79
N LEU A 18 2.53 -7.05 0.47
CA LEU A 18 2.61 -6.47 -0.88
C LEU A 18 4.05 -6.32 -1.35
N ALA A 19 4.97 -5.87 -0.48
CA ALA A 19 6.40 -5.85 -0.79
C ALA A 19 6.97 -7.27 -1.05
N GLY A 20 6.47 -8.28 -0.32
CA GLY A 20 6.83 -9.67 -0.55
C GLY A 20 6.39 -10.20 -1.92
N VAL A 21 5.21 -9.80 -2.40
CA VAL A 21 4.73 -10.17 -3.75
C VAL A 21 5.64 -9.56 -4.83
N HIS A 22 5.96 -8.26 -4.72
CA HIS A 22 6.89 -7.60 -5.64
C HIS A 22 8.29 -8.22 -5.64
N LEU A 23 8.77 -8.67 -4.47
CA LEU A 23 10.04 -9.39 -4.36
C LEU A 23 9.99 -10.76 -5.07
N LEU A 24 8.89 -11.50 -4.91
CA LEU A 24 8.71 -12.79 -5.58
C LEU A 24 8.62 -12.62 -7.10
N GLY A 25 7.89 -11.63 -7.58
CA GLY A 25 7.83 -11.28 -9.01
C GLY A 25 9.21 -10.93 -9.57
N ALA A 26 9.98 -10.10 -8.87
CA ALA A 26 11.36 -9.77 -9.27
C ALA A 26 12.28 -11.01 -9.33
N VAL A 27 12.14 -11.95 -8.39
CA VAL A 27 12.93 -13.20 -8.42
C VAL A 27 12.52 -14.08 -9.60
N GLN A 28 11.22 -14.16 -9.91
CA GLN A 28 10.65 -14.95 -10.99
C GLN A 28 10.88 -14.37 -12.39
N ALA A 29 11.15 -13.06 -12.51
CA ALA A 29 11.53 -12.38 -13.75
C ALA A 29 12.94 -12.78 -14.24
N ALA A 30 13.13 -14.07 -14.49
CA ALA A 30 14.40 -14.68 -14.90
C ALA A 30 14.73 -14.36 -16.36
N GLY A 31 15.25 -13.17 -16.61
CA GLY A 31 15.78 -12.80 -17.93
C GLY A 31 15.80 -11.30 -18.18
N ASP A 32 14.85 -10.57 -17.60
CA ASP A 32 14.76 -9.12 -17.75
C ASP A 32 15.36 -8.40 -16.53
N THR A 33 16.45 -7.67 -16.77
CA THR A 33 17.13 -6.90 -15.73
C THR A 33 16.32 -5.65 -15.36
N GLY A 34 15.51 -5.12 -16.27
CA GLY A 34 14.64 -3.97 -16.04
C GLY A 34 13.56 -4.28 -15.01
N ASP A 35 12.84 -5.39 -15.19
CA ASP A 35 11.77 -5.82 -14.28
C ASP A 35 12.31 -6.21 -12.90
N ARG A 36 13.48 -6.84 -12.84
CA ARG A 36 14.17 -7.15 -11.59
C ARG A 36 14.49 -5.90 -10.78
N VAL A 37 15.12 -4.92 -11.41
CA VAL A 37 15.52 -3.66 -10.75
C VAL A 37 14.28 -2.85 -10.36
N GLY A 38 13.27 -2.79 -11.23
CA GLY A 38 11.99 -2.14 -10.96
C GLY A 38 11.28 -2.74 -9.75
N GLY A 39 11.12 -4.07 -9.71
CA GLY A 39 10.47 -4.76 -8.59
C GLY A 39 11.23 -4.66 -7.26
N LEU A 40 12.57 -4.73 -7.29
CA LEU A 40 13.42 -4.53 -6.11
C LEU A 40 13.33 -3.11 -5.55
N PHE A 41 13.33 -2.11 -6.44
CA PHE A 41 13.17 -0.71 -6.05
C PHE A 41 11.79 -0.49 -5.42
N TRP A 42 10.72 -0.95 -6.07
CA TRP A 42 9.35 -0.84 -5.55
C TRP A 42 9.18 -1.54 -4.20
N CYS A 43 9.67 -2.78 -4.08
CA CYS A 43 9.70 -3.51 -2.81
C CYS A 43 10.37 -2.68 -1.70
N SER A 44 11.57 -2.14 -1.97
CA SER A 44 12.34 -1.37 -1.00
C SER A 44 11.59 -0.12 -0.52
N VAL A 45 10.92 0.58 -1.45
CA VAL A 45 10.16 1.80 -1.15
C VAL A 45 8.89 1.48 -0.35
N ILE A 46 8.19 0.40 -0.69
CA ILE A 46 7.01 -0.06 0.07
C ILE A 46 7.41 -0.51 1.48
N LEU A 47 8.54 -1.22 1.63
CA LEU A 47 9.07 -1.63 2.93
C LEU A 47 9.44 -0.40 3.78
N ALA A 48 10.09 0.61 3.17
CA ALA A 48 10.42 1.85 3.85
C ALA A 48 9.17 2.60 4.33
N ALA A 49 8.10 2.62 3.52
CA ALA A 49 6.81 3.18 3.92
C ALA A 49 6.18 2.40 5.08
N ALA A 50 6.22 1.06 5.04
CA ALA A 50 5.71 0.19 6.12
C ALA A 50 6.48 0.39 7.43
N VAL A 51 7.81 0.52 7.37
CA VAL A 51 8.67 0.84 8.53
C VAL A 51 8.37 2.24 9.07
N GLY A 52 8.16 3.22 8.18
CA GLY A 52 7.75 4.58 8.54
C GLY A 52 6.42 4.62 9.29
N MET A 53 5.44 3.82 8.83
CA MET A 53 4.15 3.65 9.50
C MET A 53 4.32 3.00 10.87
N ALA A 54 5.15 1.97 10.98
CA ALA A 54 5.41 1.26 12.23
C ALA A 54 6.10 2.15 13.28
N ARG A 55 6.96 3.09 12.85
CA ARG A 55 7.67 4.03 13.73
C ARG A 55 6.84 5.23 14.17
N GLY A 56 5.57 5.35 13.75
CA GLY A 56 4.67 6.41 14.20
C GLY A 56 4.84 7.77 13.49
N ASN A 57 5.60 7.84 12.39
CA ASN A 57 5.62 9.02 11.52
C ASN A 57 4.39 8.98 10.60
N LEU A 58 3.21 9.24 11.18
CA LEU A 58 1.92 8.85 10.61
C LEU A 58 1.56 9.62 9.33
N PHE A 59 1.94 10.89 9.17
CA PHE A 59 1.50 11.65 7.99
C PHE A 59 2.32 11.30 6.75
N GLY A 60 3.65 11.46 6.83
CA GLY A 60 4.54 11.19 5.70
C GLY A 60 4.46 9.73 5.24
N ALA A 61 4.48 8.77 6.17
CA ALA A 61 4.45 7.36 5.82
C ALA A 61 3.08 6.89 5.29
N ARG A 62 1.97 7.49 5.74
CA ARG A 62 0.65 7.19 5.17
C ARG A 62 0.50 7.79 3.77
N LEU A 63 0.96 9.02 3.56
CA LEU A 63 0.91 9.65 2.26
C LEU A 63 1.75 8.86 1.25
N THR A 64 2.96 8.44 1.62
CA THR A 64 3.78 7.60 0.74
C THR A 64 3.11 6.28 0.43
N ALA A 65 2.61 5.54 1.43
CA ALA A 65 1.93 4.27 1.15
C ALA A 65 0.69 4.44 0.27
N VAL A 66 -0.11 5.48 0.48
CA VAL A 66 -1.28 5.78 -0.36
C VAL A 66 -0.84 6.05 -1.80
N LEU A 67 0.17 6.92 -1.99
CA LEU A 67 0.72 7.23 -3.32
C LEU A 67 1.24 5.96 -4.02
N LEU A 68 2.01 5.13 -3.31
CA LEU A 68 2.56 3.88 -3.84
C LEU A 68 1.44 2.91 -4.23
N CYS A 69 0.44 2.70 -3.36
CA CYS A 69 -0.69 1.82 -3.66
C CYS A 69 -1.54 2.34 -4.83
N THR A 70 -1.73 3.66 -4.94
CA THR A 70 -2.43 4.24 -6.09
C THR A 70 -1.65 4.08 -7.38
N LEU A 71 -0.32 4.23 -7.34
CA LEU A 71 0.54 4.00 -8.50
C LEU A 71 0.51 2.53 -8.91
N ASP A 72 0.52 1.58 -7.97
CA ASP A 72 0.35 0.15 -8.25
C ASP A 72 -0.99 -0.13 -8.94
N LEU A 73 -2.09 0.46 -8.47
CA LEU A 73 -3.40 0.29 -9.12
C LEU A 73 -3.45 0.89 -10.52
N VAL A 74 -2.82 2.05 -10.73
CA VAL A 74 -2.72 2.69 -12.06
C VAL A 74 -1.85 1.86 -13.00
N ALA A 75 -0.70 1.39 -12.53
CA ALA A 75 0.19 0.52 -13.29
C ALA A 75 -0.52 -0.77 -13.68
N LEU A 76 -1.21 -1.41 -12.74
CA LEU A 76 -2.01 -2.61 -13.00
C LEU A 76 -3.14 -2.31 -13.99
N ALA A 77 -3.87 -1.21 -13.84
CA ALA A 77 -4.91 -0.82 -14.79
C ALA A 77 -4.34 -0.58 -16.20
N LEU A 78 -3.15 0.01 -16.31
CA LEU A 78 -2.45 0.21 -17.59
C LEU A 78 -2.03 -1.11 -18.22
N VAL A 79 -1.44 -2.02 -17.45
CA VAL A 79 -1.04 -3.36 -17.91
C VAL A 79 -2.26 -4.14 -18.41
N VAL A 80 -3.39 -4.06 -17.70
CA VAL A 80 -4.62 -4.77 -18.10
C VAL A 80 -5.28 -4.14 -19.33
N SER A 81 -5.34 -2.81 -19.40
CA SER A 81 -6.07 -2.11 -20.46
C SER A 81 -5.28 -2.01 -21.76
N VAL A 82 -4.01 -1.60 -21.67
CA VAL A 82 -3.13 -1.32 -22.81
C VAL A 82 -2.24 -2.52 -23.12
N GLY A 83 -1.89 -3.33 -22.12
CA GLY A 83 -0.80 -4.31 -22.23
C GLY A 83 0.57 -3.64 -22.05
N PRO A 84 1.60 -4.39 -21.63
CA PRO A 84 2.95 -3.87 -21.55
C PRO A 84 3.45 -3.44 -22.94
N PRO A 85 4.22 -2.34 -23.04
CA PRO A 85 4.71 -1.83 -24.32
C PRO A 85 5.70 -2.82 -24.94
N GLY A 86 5.32 -3.43 -26.07
CA GLY A 86 6.19 -4.30 -26.86
C GLY A 86 5.93 -5.81 -26.74
N GLU A 87 5.00 -6.24 -25.89
CA GLU A 87 4.65 -7.66 -25.74
C GLU A 87 3.17 -7.94 -25.99
N ALA A 88 2.85 -9.20 -26.33
CA ALA A 88 1.47 -9.66 -26.43
C ALA A 88 0.79 -9.57 -25.06
N ARG A 89 -0.50 -9.18 -25.02
CA ARG A 89 -1.28 -9.10 -23.78
C ARG A 89 -1.08 -10.35 -22.93
N GLU A 90 -0.42 -10.21 -21.79
CA GLU A 90 -0.39 -11.27 -20.81
C GLU A 90 -1.80 -11.54 -20.26
N PRO A 91 -2.20 -12.81 -20.07
CA PRO A 91 -3.44 -13.13 -19.40
C PRO A 91 -3.38 -12.65 -17.95
N PHE A 92 -4.50 -12.11 -17.46
CA PHE A 92 -4.62 -11.62 -16.09
C PHE A 92 -4.25 -12.71 -15.08
N GLY A 93 -3.05 -12.60 -14.51
CA GLY A 93 -2.49 -13.61 -13.60
C GLY A 93 -2.95 -13.45 -12.15
N LEU A 94 -2.72 -14.50 -11.37
CA LEU A 94 -3.00 -14.54 -9.93
C LEU A 94 -2.17 -13.48 -9.17
N GLU A 95 -0.98 -13.13 -9.67
CA GLU A 95 -0.13 -12.07 -9.15
C GLU A 95 -0.77 -10.67 -9.28
N HIS A 96 -1.33 -10.35 -10.45
CA HIS A 96 -2.07 -9.11 -10.68
C HIS A 96 -3.26 -9.00 -9.73
N ALA A 97 -4.03 -10.08 -9.56
CA ALA A 97 -5.13 -10.12 -8.60
C ALA A 97 -4.64 -9.88 -7.15
N ALA A 98 -3.52 -10.49 -6.75
CA ALA A 98 -2.95 -10.34 -5.41
C ALA A 98 -2.48 -8.91 -5.14
N ILE A 99 -1.77 -8.27 -6.08
CA ILE A 99 -1.32 -6.87 -5.98
C ILE A 99 -2.53 -5.95 -5.84
N GLY A 100 -3.55 -6.12 -6.70
CA GLY A 100 -4.76 -5.30 -6.66
C GLY A 100 -5.51 -5.42 -5.33
N VAL A 101 -5.72 -6.64 -4.83
CA VAL A 101 -6.41 -6.88 -3.56
C VAL A 101 -5.62 -6.31 -2.38
N LEU A 102 -4.30 -6.50 -2.34
CA LEU A 102 -3.45 -5.99 -1.27
C LEU A 102 -3.37 -4.46 -1.27
N ALA A 103 -3.20 -3.84 -2.44
CA ALA A 103 -3.18 -2.38 -2.58
C ALA A 103 -4.51 -1.77 -2.15
N ALA A 104 -5.63 -2.34 -2.59
CA ALA A 104 -6.97 -1.91 -2.17
C ALA A 104 -7.19 -2.07 -0.66
N ALA A 105 -6.73 -3.17 -0.07
CA ALA A 105 -6.82 -3.41 1.37
C ALA A 105 -6.01 -2.38 2.17
N VAL A 106 -4.78 -2.05 1.75
CA VAL A 106 -3.96 -1.00 2.39
C VAL A 106 -4.70 0.34 2.34
N LEU A 107 -5.23 0.74 1.19
CA LEU A 107 -5.98 1.99 1.04
C LEU A 107 -7.23 2.02 1.93
N ALA A 108 -8.01 0.92 1.95
CA ALA A 108 -9.20 0.80 2.77
C ALA A 108 -8.88 0.92 4.27
N LEU A 109 -7.82 0.25 4.73
CA LEU A 109 -7.39 0.30 6.14
C LEU A 109 -6.87 1.68 6.54
N VAL A 110 -6.12 2.35 5.66
CA VAL A 110 -5.66 3.73 5.90
C VAL A 110 -6.84 4.70 5.95
N ALA A 111 -7.82 4.56 5.05
CA ALA A 111 -9.04 5.37 5.06
C ALA A 111 -9.89 5.12 6.32
N LEU A 112 -10.00 3.87 6.77
CA LEU A 112 -10.74 3.50 7.98
C LEU A 112 -10.05 4.02 9.25
N ASP A 113 -8.72 3.98 9.32
CA ASP A 113 -7.95 4.61 10.41
C ASP A 113 -8.09 6.14 10.40
N ALA A 114 -8.18 6.77 9.23
CA ALA A 114 -8.46 8.20 9.13
C ALA A 114 -9.88 8.56 9.61
N ARG A 115 -10.90 7.76 9.23
CA ARG A 115 -12.29 7.95 9.66
C ARG A 115 -12.45 7.76 11.17
N THR A 116 -11.95 6.65 11.71
CA THR A 116 -12.04 6.35 13.15
C THR A 116 -11.35 7.41 14.02
N ARG A 117 -10.24 8.01 13.54
CA ARG A 117 -9.59 9.14 14.22
C ARG A 117 -10.39 10.43 14.14
N ARG A 118 -11.11 10.67 13.03
CA ARG A 118 -11.98 11.84 12.86
C ARG A 118 -13.20 11.76 13.78
N ASP A 119 -13.83 10.59 13.86
CA ASP A 119 -15.00 10.36 14.73
C ASP A 119 -14.64 10.51 16.21
N ARG A 120 -13.48 10.00 16.65
CA ARG A 120 -13.01 10.19 18.03
C ARG A 120 -12.79 11.66 18.39
N ARG A 121 -12.21 12.46 17.49
CA ARG A 121 -12.02 13.90 17.73
C ARG A 121 -13.34 14.64 17.86
N HIS A 122 -14.36 14.22 17.13
CA HIS A 122 -15.68 14.85 17.20
C HIS A 122 -16.41 14.59 18.52
N ILE A 123 -16.18 13.42 19.14
CA ILE A 123 -16.75 13.06 20.45
C ILE A 123 -16.09 13.85 21.58
N ASP A 124 -14.78 14.13 21.48
CA ASP A 124 -14.03 14.86 22.51
C ASP A 124 -14.25 16.40 22.46
N ASP A 125 -14.94 16.93 21.44
CA ASP A 125 -15.21 18.36 21.28
C ASP A 125 -16.35 18.89 22.19
N THR A 126 -16.94 18.07 23.08
CA THR A 126 -17.81 18.59 24.14
C THR A 126 -16.97 19.43 25.11
N PRO A 127 -17.20 20.76 25.20
CA PRO A 127 -16.38 21.61 26.03
C PRO A 127 -16.55 21.26 27.52
N PRO A 128 -15.47 21.33 28.33
CA PRO A 128 -15.45 20.90 29.73
C PRO A 128 -16.31 21.74 30.68
N TYR A 129 -17.05 22.73 30.17
CA TYR A 129 -17.97 23.58 30.93
C TYR A 129 -19.46 23.30 30.63
N ALA A 130 -19.77 22.26 29.86
CA ALA A 130 -21.15 21.89 29.50
C ALA A 130 -21.87 21.01 30.54
N LEU A 131 -21.44 21.01 31.81
CA LEU A 131 -22.09 20.33 32.93
C LEU A 131 -22.50 21.33 34.02
#